data_AF-A0A7C1LPE5-F1
#
_entry.id   AF-A0A7C1LPE5-F1
#
_cell.length_a   1.000
_cell.length_b   1.000
_cell.length_c   1.000
_cell.angle_alpha   90.00
_cell.angle_beta   90.00
_cell.angle_gamma   90.00
#
_symmetry.space_group_name_H-M   'P 1'
#
loop_
_entity.id
_entity.type
_entity.pdbx_description
1 polymer ?
#
loop_
_entity_poly.entity_id
_entity_poly.type
_entity_poly.pdbx_seq_one_letter_code
_entity_poly.pdbx_strand_id
1 'polypeptide(L)'
;MMNRKLIRPNLSEIKEKMHRESVKKKAHPPYDTHAENYYYLKQMNKKTPMGVVFEDGETVEGYIEWYDINCIKLNRDEAPNLLIYKATIKYLYKLNDTKETKEKK
;
A
#
# COMPACT_ATOMS: atom_id res chain seq x y z
N MET A 1 -55.00 -13.13 34.90
CA MET A 1 -53.56 -13.11 35.24
C MET A 1 -52.78 -13.77 34.10
N MET A 2 -51.94 -13.01 33.38
CA MET A 2 -51.19 -13.53 32.23
C MET A 2 -49.84 -14.10 32.69
N ASN A 3 -49.72 -15.42 32.66
CA ASN A 3 -48.47 -16.13 32.93
C ASN A 3 -47.48 -15.90 31.78
N ARG A 4 -46.58 -14.93 31.92
CA ARG A 4 -45.43 -14.77 31.04
C ARG A 4 -44.41 -15.85 31.39
N LYS A 5 -44.45 -16.98 30.68
CA LYS A 5 -43.38 -17.99 30.78
C LYS A 5 -42.07 -17.37 30.29
N LEU A 6 -41.05 -17.36 31.16
CA LEU A 6 -39.69 -17.03 30.78
C LEU A 6 -39.21 -18.05 29.73
N ILE A 7 -39.16 -17.64 28.47
CA ILE A 7 -38.51 -18.40 27.41
C ILE A 7 -37.01 -18.31 27.70
N ARG A 8 -36.43 -19.36 28.27
CA ARG A 8 -34.97 -19.49 28.40
C ARG A 8 -34.46 -20.09 27.10
N PRO A 9 -33.82 -19.31 26.21
CA PRO A 9 -33.21 -19.89 25.04
C PRO A 9 -32.15 -20.91 25.47
N ASN A 10 -32.13 -22.06 24.80
CA ASN A 10 -31.20 -23.14 25.09
C ASN A 10 -29.76 -22.66 24.79
N LEU A 11 -28.95 -22.52 25.83
CA LEU A 11 -27.57 -22.04 25.70
C LEU A 11 -26.73 -22.92 24.76
N SER A 12 -27.06 -24.20 24.65
CA SER A 12 -26.39 -25.15 23.74
C SER A 12 -26.67 -24.83 22.27
N GLU A 13 -27.89 -24.41 21.93
CA GLU A 13 -28.26 -24.03 20.57
C GLU A 13 -27.58 -22.73 20.13
N ILE A 14 -27.42 -21.78 21.05
CA ILE A 14 -26.69 -20.53 20.81
C ILE A 14 -25.21 -20.84 20.55
N LYS A 15 -24.60 -21.71 21.37
CA LYS A 15 -23.19 -22.12 21.22
C LYS A 15 -22.95 -22.85 19.90
N GLU A 16 -23.86 -23.71 19.46
CA GLU A 16 -23.77 -24.37 18.16
C GLU A 16 -23.93 -23.43 16.97
N LYS A 17 -24.81 -22.41 17.05
CA LYS A 17 -24.92 -21.39 16.01
C LYS A 17 -23.65 -20.54 15.92
N MET A 18 -23.11 -20.09 17.05
CA MET A 18 -21.84 -19.35 17.09
C MET A 18 -20.65 -20.19 16.60
N HIS A 19 -20.64 -21.50 16.87
CA HIS A 19 -19.61 -22.39 16.35
C HIS A 19 -19.71 -22.55 14.83
N ARG A 20 -20.93 -22.68 14.28
CA ARG A 20 -21.14 -22.74 12.81
C ARG A 20 -20.76 -21.44 12.10
N GLU A 21 -20.97 -20.29 12.73
CA GLU A 21 -20.58 -18.99 12.16
C GLU A 21 -19.07 -18.71 12.24
N SER A 22 -18.39 -19.17 13.29
CA SER A 22 -16.93 -19.03 13.45
C SER A 22 -16.12 -19.97 12.53
N VAL A 23 -16.75 -20.97 11.93
CA VAL A 23 -16.16 -21.86 10.91
C VAL A 23 -16.24 -21.27 9.49
N LYS A 24 -16.81 -20.07 9.31
CA LYS A 24 -16.60 -19.29 8.09
C LYS A 24 -15.13 -18.90 8.01
N LYS A 25 -14.35 -19.73 7.28
CA LYS A 25 -12.94 -19.51 6.97
C LYS A 25 -12.76 -18.05 6.57
N LYS A 26 -11.92 -17.33 7.31
CA LYS A 26 -11.52 -15.96 6.94
C LYS A 26 -11.06 -16.02 5.48
N ALA A 27 -11.68 -15.23 4.61
CA ALA A 27 -11.26 -15.15 3.22
C ALA A 27 -9.78 -14.77 3.17
N HIS A 28 -9.02 -15.40 2.27
CA HIS A 28 -7.62 -15.03 2.08
C HIS A 28 -7.53 -13.53 1.76
N PRO A 29 -6.49 -12.83 2.25
CA PRO A 29 -6.27 -11.44 1.89
C PRO A 29 -6.31 -11.27 0.37
N PRO A 30 -6.97 -10.22 -0.15
CA PRO A 30 -6.93 -9.92 -1.57
C PRO A 30 -5.48 -9.79 -2.05
N TYR A 31 -5.21 -10.28 -3.25
CA TYR A 31 -3.89 -10.17 -3.87
C TYR A 31 -3.56 -8.71 -4.21
N ASP A 32 -4.57 -7.93 -4.64
CA ASP A 32 -4.44 -6.49 -4.85
C ASP A 32 -4.85 -5.73 -3.58
N THR A 33 -3.89 -5.03 -2.98
CA THR A 33 -4.09 -4.21 -1.79
C THR A 33 -4.23 -2.73 -2.12
N HIS A 34 -4.06 -2.33 -3.40
CA HIS A 34 -4.02 -0.95 -3.89
C HIS A 34 -2.98 -0.03 -3.21
N ALA A 35 -2.08 -0.59 -2.38
CA ALA A 35 -1.08 0.18 -1.65
C ALA A 35 -0.12 0.91 -2.60
N GLU A 36 0.23 0.26 -3.70
CA GLU A 36 1.07 0.82 -4.75
C GLU A 36 0.40 2.02 -5.44
N ASN A 37 -0.85 1.86 -5.87
CA ASN A 37 -1.63 2.94 -6.50
C ASN A 37 -1.74 4.14 -5.55
N TYR A 38 -2.06 3.89 -4.27
CA TYR A 38 -2.12 4.94 -3.26
C TYR A 38 -0.77 5.65 -3.10
N TYR A 39 0.34 4.90 -3.06
CA TYR A 39 1.67 5.47 -2.93
C TYR A 39 2.02 6.40 -4.09
N TYR A 40 1.85 5.95 -5.34
CA TYR A 40 2.15 6.76 -6.52
C TYR A 40 1.25 7.98 -6.64
N LEU A 41 -0.06 7.83 -6.50
CA LEU A 41 -1.00 8.95 -6.56
C LEU A 41 -0.68 10.02 -5.51
N LYS A 42 -0.30 9.60 -4.30
CA LYS A 42 0.11 10.53 -3.23
C LYS A 42 1.38 11.30 -3.59
N GLN A 43 2.37 10.66 -4.21
CA GLN A 43 3.61 11.34 -4.59
C GLN A 43 3.43 12.24 -5.81
N MET A 44 2.64 11.82 -6.80
CA MET A 44 2.30 12.63 -7.98
C MET A 44 1.56 13.91 -7.60
N ASN A 45 0.51 13.80 -6.76
CA ASN A 45 -0.28 14.96 -6.35
C ASN A 45 0.54 15.98 -5.56
N LYS A 46 1.49 15.51 -4.75
CA LYS A 46 2.40 16.38 -3.98
C LYS A 46 3.62 16.84 -4.76
N LYS A 47 3.84 16.31 -5.98
CA LYS A 47 5.09 16.44 -6.73
C LYS A 47 6.30 16.19 -5.84
N THR A 48 6.24 15.12 -5.04
CA THR A 48 7.28 14.80 -4.07
C THR A 48 8.59 14.53 -4.81
N PRO A 49 9.71 15.15 -4.43
CA PRO A 49 11.03 14.78 -4.94
C PRO A 49 11.40 13.35 -4.51
N MET A 50 11.59 12.48 -5.50
CA MET A 50 11.88 11.06 -5.38
C MET A 50 13.26 10.75 -5.95
N GLY A 51 13.99 9.85 -5.27
CA GLY A 51 15.14 9.16 -5.83
C GLY A 51 14.76 7.75 -6.25
N VAL A 52 15.12 7.38 -7.48
CA VAL A 52 14.95 6.03 -8.05
C VAL A 52 16.31 5.37 -8.10
N VAL A 53 16.47 4.24 -7.40
CA VAL A 53 17.70 3.44 -7.43
C VAL A 53 17.47 2.22 -8.29
N PHE A 54 18.34 2.03 -9.28
CA PHE A 54 18.29 0.91 -10.21
C PHE A 54 19.04 -0.33 -9.67
N GLU A 55 18.83 -1.48 -10.29
CA GLU A 55 19.48 -2.73 -9.89
C GLU A 55 21.01 -2.70 -10.00
N ASP A 56 21.53 -1.98 -11.00
CA ASP A 56 22.96 -1.73 -11.21
C ASP A 56 23.58 -0.74 -10.22
N GLY A 57 22.75 -0.08 -9.40
CA GLY A 57 23.16 0.91 -8.41
C GLY A 57 23.14 2.35 -8.93
N GLU A 58 22.81 2.59 -10.20
CA GLU A 58 22.58 3.94 -10.69
C GLU A 58 21.42 4.58 -9.94
N THR A 59 21.46 5.91 -9.79
CA THR A 59 20.40 6.65 -9.10
C THR A 59 20.00 7.85 -9.94
N VAL A 60 18.69 8.03 -10.10
CA VAL A 60 18.11 9.18 -10.79
C VAL A 60 17.10 9.86 -9.89
N GLU A 61 17.17 11.19 -9.85
CA GLU A 61 16.32 12.04 -9.04
C GLU A 61 15.30 12.79 -9.91
N GLY A 62 14.13 13.06 -9.35
CA GLY A 62 13.05 13.77 -10.03
C GLY A 62 11.73 13.61 -9.30
N TYR A 63 10.61 13.99 -9.92
CA TYR A 63 9.27 13.68 -9.41
C TYR A 63 8.51 12.80 -10.38
N ILE A 64 7.63 11.96 -9.85
CA ILE A 64 6.82 11.04 -10.64
C ILE A 64 5.67 11.84 -11.23
N GLU A 65 5.61 11.93 -12.56
CA GLU A 65 4.57 12.66 -13.29
C GLU A 65 3.41 11.73 -13.67
N TRP A 66 3.71 10.45 -13.91
CA TRP A 66 2.73 9.45 -14.33
C TRP A 66 3.21 8.04 -13.95
N TYR A 67 2.26 7.10 -13.78
CA TYR A 67 2.55 5.68 -13.54
C TYR A 67 1.56 4.80 -14.30
N ASP A 68 2.02 3.58 -14.59
CA ASP A 68 1.24 2.45 -15.07
C ASP A 68 1.64 1.20 -14.29
N ILE A 69 1.10 0.04 -14.64
CA ILE A 69 1.43 -1.25 -14.04
C ILE A 69 2.93 -1.52 -14.14
N ASN A 70 3.54 -1.33 -15.31
CA ASN A 70 4.91 -1.78 -15.57
C ASN A 70 5.96 -0.67 -15.56
N CYS A 71 5.56 0.60 -15.58
CA CYS A 71 6.51 1.71 -15.71
C CYS A 71 6.05 2.98 -15.00
N ILE A 72 6.98 3.90 -14.82
CA ILE A 72 6.75 5.25 -14.30
C ILE A 72 7.42 6.27 -15.21
N LYS A 73 6.80 7.44 -15.36
CA LYS A 73 7.40 8.60 -16.02
C LYS A 73 7.99 9.52 -14.95
N LEU A 74 9.30 9.65 -14.94
CA LEU A 74 10.03 10.53 -14.04
C LEU A 74 10.39 11.83 -14.77
N ASN A 75 9.99 12.96 -14.19
CA ASN A 75 10.35 14.28 -14.65
C ASN A 75 11.56 14.77 -13.83
N ARG A 76 12.61 15.20 -14.53
CA ARG A 76 13.89 15.56 -13.92
C ARG A 76 14.13 17.05 -14.06
N ASP A 77 14.76 17.65 -13.05
CA ASP A 77 15.17 19.04 -13.12
C ASP A 77 16.32 19.20 -14.12
N GLU A 78 16.20 20.18 -15.02
CA GLU A 78 17.20 20.52 -16.05
C GLU A 78 17.59 19.40 -17.01
N ALA A 79 16.78 18.33 -17.09
CA ALA A 79 17.10 17.20 -17.94
C ALA A 79 15.86 16.51 -18.54
N PRO A 80 16.01 15.70 -19.59
CA PRO A 80 14.87 15.03 -20.22
C PRO A 80 14.14 14.08 -19.27
N ASN A 81 12.83 13.94 -19.53
CA ASN A 81 11.97 12.99 -18.84
C ASN A 81 12.35 11.55 -19.20
N LEU A 82 12.29 10.67 -18.21
CA LEU A 82 12.58 9.25 -18.40
C LEU A 82 11.32 8.42 -18.22
N LEU A 83 11.12 7.45 -19.11
CA LEU A 83 10.18 6.36 -18.89
C LEU A 83 10.96 5.18 -18.33
N ILE A 84 10.71 4.84 -17.08
CA ILE A 84 11.45 3.82 -16.33
C ILE A 84 10.56 2.60 -16.13
N TYR A 85 11.03 1.43 -16.53
CA TYR A 85 10.35 0.17 -16.21
C TYR A 85 10.57 -0.20 -14.76
N LYS A 86 9.50 -0.59 -14.06
CA LYS A 86 9.58 -0.96 -12.63
C LYS A 86 10.44 -2.20 -12.38
N ALA A 87 10.55 -3.08 -13.38
CA ALA A 87 11.39 -4.26 -13.32
C ALA A 87 12.89 -3.94 -13.11
N THR A 88 13.35 -2.74 -13.47
CA THR A 88 14.75 -2.32 -13.27
C THR A 88 14.96 -1.50 -12.00
N ILE A 89 13.88 -1.22 -11.25
CA ILE A 89 13.93 -0.40 -10.04
C ILE A 89 14.20 -1.31 -8.85
N LYS A 90 15.29 -1.04 -8.13
CA LYS A 90 15.61 -1.71 -6.87
C LYS A 90 14.76 -1.17 -5.72
N TYR A 91 14.74 0.15 -5.55
CA TYR A 91 13.87 0.83 -4.59
C TYR A 91 13.70 2.32 -4.91
N LEU A 92 12.71 2.92 -4.24
CA LEU A 92 12.37 4.34 -4.33
C LEU A 92 12.51 4.96 -2.93
N TYR A 93 12.99 6.20 -2.84
CA TYR A 93 13.04 6.95 -1.58
C TYR A 93 12.64 8.41 -1.77
N LYS A 94 12.14 9.02 -0.70
CA LYS A 94 11.82 10.46 -0.69
C LYS A 94 13.09 11.24 -0.39
N LEU A 95 13.47 12.18 -1.27
CA LEU A 95 14.71 12.96 -1.12
C LEU A 95 14.72 13.81 0.15
N ASN A 96 13.55 14.25 0.60
CA ASN A 96 13.40 15.04 1.83
C ASN A 96 13.78 14.27 3.09
N ASP A 97 13.62 12.94 3.12
CA ASP A 97 13.94 12.11 4.30
C ASP A 97 15.46 11.85 4.42
N THR A 98 16.21 11.98 3.33
CA THR A 98 17.67 11.71 3.29
C THR A 98 18.54 12.83 3.86
N LYS A 99 18.07 14.10 3.88
CA LYS A 99 18.85 15.21 4.46
C LYS A 99 19.09 15.01 5.97
N GLU A 100 18.10 14.49 6.69
CA GLU A 100 18.21 14.23 8.13
C GLU A 100 19.24 13.13 8.49
N THR A 101 19.56 12.23 7.56
CA THR A 101 20.49 11.12 7.82
C THR A 101 21.95 11.50 7.55
N LYS A 102 22.21 12.47 6.64
CA LYS A 102 23.57 12.94 6.35
C LYS A 102 24.08 13.99 7.33
N GLU A 103 23.21 14.73 8.02
CA GLU A 103 23.60 15.73 9.03
C GLU A 103 23.95 15.14 10.41
N LYS A 104 23.73 13.84 10.62
CA LYS A 104 24.02 13.13 11.89
C LYS A 104 25.28 12.27 11.88
N LYS A 105 26.19 12.47 10.92
CA LYS A 105 27.44 11.71 10.83
C LYS A 105 28.66 12.61 10.88
#